data_AF-X1IEP9-F1
#
_entry.id   AF-X1IEP9-F1
#
_cell.length_a   1.000
_cell.length_b   1.000
_cell.length_c   1.000
_cell.angle_alpha   90.00
_cell.angle_beta   90.00
_cell.angle_gamma   90.00
#
_symmetry.space_group_name_H-M   'P 1'
#
loop_
_entity.id
_entity.type
_entity.pdbx_description
1 polymer ?
#
loop_
_entity_poly.entity_id
_entity_poly.type
_entity_poly.pdbx_seq_one_letter_code
_entity_poly.pdbx_strand_id
1 'polypeptide(L)'
;MPILLIDGVTYEVWTPSNEDEFEQVVEEHAKDIFGEESIYLDIKHKLKSKSGIGSIPDGYVIIFGDKPHWHVVEVELSSHPLYEHIVPQVSKFINGIKNPSTQKEIVDVLYREINGDEFLKLHLKKGIGTTEIYKFLADLLSKLPVVTIIIEKHTEQL
;
A
#
# COMPACT_ATOMS: atom_id res chain seq x y z
N MET A 1 -1.91 7.54 -31.02
CA MET A 1 -1.71 7.56 -29.56
C MET A 1 -1.88 9.00 -29.10
N PRO A 2 -2.60 9.28 -28.00
CA PRO A 2 -2.69 10.63 -27.48
C PRO A 2 -1.29 11.08 -27.04
N ILE A 3 -0.89 12.27 -27.51
CA ILE A 3 0.40 12.88 -27.21
C ILE A 3 0.11 14.11 -26.35
N LEU A 4 0.83 14.25 -25.24
CA LEU A 4 0.74 15.40 -24.34
C LEU A 4 2.00 16.27 -24.52
N LEU A 5 1.83 17.58 -24.74
CA LEU A 5 2.93 18.53 -24.87
C LEU A 5 2.91 19.49 -23.68
N ILE A 6 3.95 19.46 -22.85
CA ILE A 6 4.14 20.37 -21.71
C ILE A 6 5.51 21.03 -21.87
N ASP A 7 5.56 22.36 -21.89
CA ASP A 7 6.79 23.16 -21.99
C ASP A 7 7.76 22.74 -23.12
N GLY A 8 7.20 22.28 -24.24
CA GLY A 8 7.97 21.80 -25.40
C GLY A 8 8.47 20.36 -25.29
N VAL A 9 8.18 19.66 -24.19
CA VAL A 9 8.46 18.24 -23.99
C VAL A 9 7.24 17.42 -24.36
N THR A 10 7.46 16.39 -25.18
CA THR A 10 6.42 15.49 -25.68
C THR A 10 6.36 14.24 -24.82
N TYR A 11 5.17 13.90 -24.34
CA TYR A 11 4.90 12.72 -23.53
C TYR A 11 3.94 11.80 -24.28
N GLU A 12 4.24 10.51 -24.23
CA GLU A 12 3.36 9.46 -24.71
C GLU A 12 2.76 8.74 -23.50
N VAL A 13 1.50 8.33 -23.62
CA VAL A 13 0.87 7.49 -22.59
C VAL A 13 1.60 6.17 -22.57
N TRP A 14 2.26 5.89 -21.45
CA TRP A 14 2.77 4.57 -21.14
C TRP A 14 1.66 3.73 -20.51
N THR A 15 1.67 2.44 -20.81
CA THR A 15 0.76 1.47 -20.21
C THR A 15 1.59 0.27 -19.79
N PRO A 16 1.49 -0.18 -18.53
CA PRO A 16 2.23 -1.34 -18.06
C PRO A 16 1.89 -2.58 -18.88
N SER A 17 2.89 -3.41 -19.15
CA SER A 17 2.71 -4.66 -19.90
C SER A 17 2.24 -5.81 -19.02
N ASN A 18 2.51 -5.73 -17.71
CA ASN A 18 2.18 -6.70 -16.68
C ASN A 18 2.13 -6.02 -15.28
N GLU A 19 1.65 -6.75 -14.28
CA GLU A 19 1.51 -6.24 -12.90
C GLU A 19 2.86 -5.98 -12.23
N ASP A 20 3.88 -6.83 -12.43
CA ASP A 20 5.21 -6.61 -11.85
C ASP A 20 5.82 -5.26 -12.29
N GLU A 21 5.70 -4.92 -13.58
CA GLU A 21 6.14 -3.63 -14.13
C GLU A 21 5.30 -2.47 -13.56
N PHE A 22 4.00 -2.71 -13.34
CA PHE A 22 3.11 -1.69 -12.79
C PHE A 22 3.40 -1.41 -11.30
N GLU A 23 3.64 -2.47 -10.51
CA GLU A 23 4.01 -2.38 -9.10
C GLU A 23 5.28 -1.56 -8.90
N GLN A 24 6.30 -1.75 -9.74
CA GLN A 24 7.54 -0.97 -9.68
C GLN A 24 7.28 0.52 -9.90
N VAL A 25 6.46 0.87 -10.91
CA VAL A 25 6.11 2.27 -11.17
C VAL A 25 5.28 2.86 -10.03
N VAL A 26 4.39 2.07 -9.42
CA VAL A 26 3.64 2.48 -8.22
C VAL A 26 4.57 2.77 -7.05
N GLU A 27 5.58 1.93 -6.82
CA GLU A 27 6.58 2.15 -5.77
C GLU A 27 7.40 3.42 -6.02
N GLU A 28 7.92 3.59 -7.25
CA GLU A 28 8.71 4.77 -7.65
C GLU A 28 7.93 6.08 -7.47
N HIS A 29 6.62 6.05 -7.76
CA HIS A 29 5.73 7.20 -7.67
C HIS A 29 4.85 7.19 -6.42
N ALA A 30 5.17 6.39 -5.41
CA ALA A 30 4.31 6.24 -4.23
C ALA A 30 4.04 7.58 -3.52
N LYS A 31 5.02 8.50 -3.51
CA LYS A 31 4.86 9.84 -2.96
C LYS A 31 3.90 10.73 -3.75
N ASP A 32 3.85 10.56 -5.07
CA ASP A 32 2.90 11.28 -5.92
C ASP A 32 1.46 10.77 -5.69
N ILE A 33 1.32 9.49 -5.35
CA ILE A 33 0.04 8.82 -5.12
C ILE A 33 -0.49 9.09 -3.70
N PHE A 34 0.35 8.92 -2.68
CA PHE A 34 -0.04 8.94 -1.26
C PHE A 34 0.38 10.22 -0.53
N GLY A 35 1.19 11.07 -1.16
CA GLY A 35 1.69 12.33 -0.59
C GLY A 35 3.02 12.19 0.15
N GLU A 36 3.64 13.33 0.47
CA GLU A 36 4.96 13.37 1.15
C GLU A 36 4.92 12.91 2.62
N GLU A 37 3.75 12.90 3.26
CA GLU A 37 3.58 12.37 4.63
C GLU A 37 3.19 10.89 4.62
N SER A 38 3.83 10.13 3.73
CA SER A 38 3.59 8.70 3.57
C SER A 38 4.87 7.90 3.45
N ILE A 39 4.80 6.64 3.88
CA ILE A 39 5.83 5.62 3.65
C ILE A 39 5.15 4.44 2.97
N TYR A 40 5.54 4.16 1.74
CA TYR A 40 5.18 2.94 1.01
C TYR A 40 6.21 1.85 1.32
N LEU A 41 5.73 0.64 1.53
CA LEU A 41 6.53 -0.53 1.89
C LEU A 41 6.11 -1.68 0.96
N ASP A 42 6.97 -2.00 -0.01
CA ASP A 42 6.84 -3.21 -0.83
C ASP A 42 7.21 -4.43 0.01
N ILE A 43 6.25 -4.91 0.80
CA ILE A 43 6.41 -6.07 1.66
C ILE A 43 5.33 -7.07 1.33
N LYS A 44 5.72 -8.16 0.71
CA LYS A 44 4.86 -9.32 0.41
C LYS A 44 4.62 -10.18 1.66
N HIS A 45 3.97 -9.61 2.68
CA HIS A 45 3.59 -10.33 3.91
C HIS A 45 2.12 -10.76 3.91
N LYS A 46 1.87 -12.06 4.09
CA LYS A 46 0.53 -12.66 3.95
C LYS A 46 -0.41 -12.31 5.09
N LEU A 47 -1.58 -11.74 4.75
CA LEU A 47 -2.69 -11.49 5.68
C LEU A 47 -3.54 -12.75 5.85
N LYS A 48 -3.48 -13.41 7.01
CA LYS A 48 -4.19 -14.67 7.28
C LYS A 48 -5.27 -14.52 8.34
N SER A 49 -6.47 -15.00 8.03
CA SER A 49 -7.53 -15.18 9.02
C SER A 49 -7.18 -16.28 10.03
N LYS A 50 -7.94 -16.38 11.12
CA LYS A 50 -7.81 -17.46 12.12
C LYS A 50 -7.93 -18.86 11.50
N SER A 51 -8.68 -19.00 10.40
CA SER A 51 -8.84 -20.27 9.67
C SER A 51 -7.71 -20.55 8.69
N GLY A 52 -6.67 -19.71 8.62
CA GLY A 52 -5.52 -19.85 7.73
C GLY A 52 -5.74 -19.36 6.30
N ILE A 53 -6.99 -19.01 5.92
CA ILE A 53 -7.32 -18.40 4.63
C ILE A 53 -6.79 -16.97 4.61
N GLY A 54 -6.09 -16.59 3.54
CA GLY A 54 -5.44 -15.30 3.44
C GLY A 54 -4.96 -14.98 2.03
N SER A 55 -4.63 -13.71 1.80
CA SER A 55 -4.01 -13.20 0.57
C SER A 55 -2.74 -12.42 0.92
N ILE A 56 -1.85 -12.27 -0.05
CA ILE A 56 -0.67 -11.41 0.06
C ILE A 56 -1.04 -10.12 -0.69
N PRO A 57 -1.00 -8.95 -0.05
CA PRO A 57 -1.14 -7.69 -0.74
C PRO A 57 0.15 -7.28 -1.42
N ASP A 58 0.05 -6.31 -2.33
CA ASP A 58 1.22 -5.83 -3.06
C ASP A 58 2.07 -4.85 -2.28
N GLY A 59 1.46 -4.14 -1.32
CA GLY A 59 2.19 -3.25 -0.45
C GLY A 59 1.38 -2.75 0.74
N TYR A 60 2.07 -2.05 1.62
CA TYR A 60 1.48 -1.33 2.74
C TYR A 60 1.88 0.14 2.68
N VAL A 61 0.96 1.03 3.04
CA VAL A 61 1.27 2.46 3.19
C VAL A 61 0.94 2.92 4.58
N ILE A 62 1.86 3.65 5.19
CA ILE A 62 1.62 4.39 6.42
C ILE A 62 1.49 5.85 6.05
N ILE A 63 0.31 6.43 6.25
CA ILE A 63 0.12 7.87 6.18
C ILE A 63 0.21 8.41 7.60
N PHE A 64 1.20 9.25 7.84
CA PHE A 64 1.41 9.98 9.09
C PHE A 64 0.95 11.43 8.92
N GLY A 65 0.85 12.18 10.03
CA GLY A 65 0.29 13.53 10.03
C GLY A 65 -0.93 13.64 10.96
N ASP A 66 -1.83 14.59 10.68
CA ASP A 66 -2.95 14.93 11.58
C ASP A 66 -3.93 13.76 11.82
N LYS A 67 -4.13 12.92 10.80
CA LYS A 67 -5.02 11.75 10.87
C LYS A 67 -4.28 10.49 10.40
N PRO A 68 -3.45 9.89 11.25
CA PRO A 68 -2.70 8.70 10.88
C PRO A 68 -3.63 7.54 10.55
N HIS A 69 -3.43 6.98 9.37
CA HIS A 69 -4.11 5.80 8.85
C HIS A 69 -3.15 5.00 7.98
N TRP A 70 -3.58 3.82 7.58
CA TRP A 70 -2.74 2.91 6.82
C TRP A 70 -3.53 2.24 5.72
N HIS A 71 -2.81 1.87 4.67
CA HIS A 71 -3.37 1.25 3.48
C HIS A 71 -2.82 -0.15 3.30
N VAL A 72 -3.69 -1.00 2.76
CA VAL A 72 -3.30 -2.23 2.07
C VAL A 72 -3.47 -1.95 0.59
N VAL A 73 -2.39 -2.09 -0.17
CA VAL A 73 -2.35 -1.75 -1.60
C VAL A 73 -2.44 -3.03 -2.43
N GLU A 74 -3.30 -2.98 -3.45
CA GLU A 74 -3.35 -3.96 -4.53
C GLU A 74 -3.17 -3.23 -5.87
N VAL A 75 -2.34 -3.78 -6.74
CA VAL A 75 -2.09 -3.26 -8.08
C VAL A 75 -2.64 -4.27 -9.08
N GLU A 76 -3.56 -3.83 -9.95
CA GLU A 76 -4.24 -4.74 -10.87
C GLU A 76 -4.43 -4.05 -12.22
N LEU A 77 -4.26 -4.81 -13.31
CA LEU A 77 -4.49 -4.29 -14.66
C LEU A 77 -5.98 -4.27 -15.00
N SER A 78 -6.43 -3.19 -15.64
CA SER A 78 -7.83 -3.04 -16.11
C SER A 78 -8.25 -4.09 -17.15
N SER A 79 -7.29 -4.82 -17.74
CA SER A 79 -7.54 -5.96 -18.62
C SER A 79 -8.00 -7.23 -17.90
N HIS A 80 -7.77 -7.33 -16.59
CA HIS A 80 -8.21 -8.46 -15.77
C HIS A 80 -9.66 -8.26 -15.29
N PRO A 81 -10.38 -9.33 -14.88
CA PRO A 81 -11.73 -9.22 -14.33
C PRO A 81 -11.72 -8.62 -12.92
N LEU A 82 -11.47 -7.32 -12.81
CA LEU A 82 -11.21 -6.57 -11.57
C LEU A 82 -12.16 -6.94 -10.42
N TYR A 83 -13.47 -6.92 -10.65
CA TYR A 83 -14.44 -7.23 -9.60
C TYR A 83 -14.25 -8.63 -9.00
N GLU A 84 -13.94 -9.62 -9.83
CA GLU A 84 -13.74 -11.01 -9.41
C GLU A 84 -12.42 -11.22 -8.65
N HIS A 85 -11.40 -10.41 -8.93
CA HIS A 85 -10.11 -10.47 -8.25
C HIS A 85 -10.11 -9.67 -6.93
N ILE A 86 -10.56 -8.42 -7.00
CA ILE A 86 -10.52 -7.46 -5.89
C ILE A 86 -11.44 -7.87 -4.74
N VAL A 87 -12.70 -8.25 -5.01
CA VAL A 87 -13.69 -8.49 -3.94
C VAL A 87 -13.23 -9.62 -2.99
N PRO A 88 -12.74 -10.77 -3.48
CA PRO A 88 -12.15 -11.80 -2.63
C PRO A 88 -10.90 -11.35 -1.88
N GLN A 89 -10.00 -10.56 -2.49
CA GLN A 89 -8.79 -10.05 -1.84
C GLN A 89 -9.13 -9.12 -0.68
N VAL A 90 -9.98 -8.11 -0.91
CA VAL A 90 -10.49 -7.19 0.12
C VAL A 90 -11.08 -7.96 1.29
N SER A 91 -11.92 -8.96 1.00
CA SER A 91 -12.54 -9.81 2.02
C SER A 91 -11.51 -10.59 2.85
N LYS A 92 -10.47 -11.14 2.20
CA LYS A 92 -9.37 -11.85 2.87
C LYS A 92 -8.53 -10.90 3.73
N PHE A 93 -8.24 -9.70 3.24
CA PHE A 93 -7.48 -8.69 3.99
C PHE A 93 -8.20 -8.26 5.26
N ILE A 94 -9.48 -7.90 5.16
CA ILE A 94 -10.30 -7.51 6.32
C ILE A 94 -10.34 -8.64 7.37
N ASN A 95 -10.51 -9.88 6.92
CA ASN A 95 -10.56 -11.04 7.83
C ASN A 95 -9.18 -11.38 8.43
N GLY A 96 -8.10 -11.14 7.68
CA GLY A 96 -6.73 -11.33 8.16
C GLY A 96 -6.35 -10.30 9.22
N ILE A 97 -6.71 -9.03 9.03
CA ILE A 97 -6.36 -7.95 9.96
C ILE A 97 -7.14 -8.03 11.27
N LYS A 98 -8.37 -8.56 11.22
CA LYS A 98 -9.16 -8.88 12.43
C LYS A 98 -8.54 -10.01 13.28
N ASN A 99 -7.53 -10.72 12.77
CA ASN A 99 -6.81 -11.73 13.53
C ASN A 99 -5.66 -11.06 14.33
N PRO A 100 -5.69 -11.05 15.68
CA PRO A 100 -4.67 -10.37 16.48
C PRO A 100 -3.25 -10.92 16.26
N SER A 101 -3.10 -12.21 15.93
CA SER A 101 -1.77 -12.78 15.66
C SER A 101 -1.18 -12.19 14.38
N THR A 102 -1.98 -12.12 13.31
CA THR A 102 -1.58 -11.54 12.03
C THR A 102 -1.36 -10.04 12.15
N GLN A 103 -2.20 -9.32 12.88
CA GLN A 103 -1.97 -7.90 13.17
C GLN A 103 -0.60 -7.67 13.83
N LYS A 104 -0.26 -8.48 14.85
CA LYS A 104 1.04 -8.40 15.51
C LYS A 104 2.19 -8.73 14.55
N GLU A 105 2.04 -9.77 13.73
CA GLU A 105 3.03 -10.15 12.72
C GLU A 105 3.31 -8.98 11.76
N ILE A 106 2.27 -8.30 11.27
CA ILE A 106 2.45 -7.13 10.39
C ILE A 106 3.16 -6.00 11.14
N VAL A 107 2.76 -5.68 12.38
CA VAL A 107 3.44 -4.65 13.18
C VAL A 107 4.93 -4.98 13.32
N ASP A 108 5.27 -6.23 13.64
CA ASP A 108 6.66 -6.67 13.81
C ASP A 108 7.47 -6.59 12.50
N VAL A 109 6.82 -6.83 11.35
CA VAL A 109 7.42 -6.73 10.02
C VAL A 109 7.63 -5.27 9.62
N LEU A 110 6.59 -4.43 9.69
CA LEU A 110 6.70 -3.00 9.38
C LEU A 110 7.72 -2.30 10.28
N TYR A 111 7.73 -2.63 11.57
CA TYR A 111 8.71 -2.10 12.51
C TYR A 111 10.13 -2.46 12.11
N ARG A 112 10.37 -3.72 11.71
CA ARG A 112 11.71 -4.18 11.31
C ARG A 112 12.19 -3.48 10.06
N GLU A 113 11.32 -3.33 9.06
CA GLU A 113 11.66 -2.65 7.81
C GLU A 113 12.01 -1.19 8.07
N ILE A 114 11.11 -0.47 8.75
CA ILE A 114 11.30 0.95 9.05
C ILE A 114 12.50 1.18 9.96
N ASN A 115 12.74 0.32 10.96
CA ASN A 115 13.86 0.50 11.87
C ASN A 115 15.20 0.00 11.29
N GLY A 116 15.16 -0.84 10.25
CA GLY A 116 16.33 -1.30 9.50
C GLY A 116 16.86 -0.27 8.51
N ASP A 117 15.99 0.63 8.03
CA ASP A 117 16.34 1.73 7.13
C ASP A 117 16.35 3.09 7.87
N GLU A 118 17.52 3.72 7.99
CA GLU A 118 17.65 4.99 8.70
C GLU A 118 16.90 6.15 8.04
N PHE A 119 16.69 6.12 6.71
CA PHE A 119 15.90 7.14 6.01
C PHE A 119 14.42 7.01 6.35
N LEU A 120 13.84 5.81 6.23
CA LEU A 120 12.43 5.53 6.60
C LEU A 120 12.17 5.86 8.06
N LYS A 121 13.08 5.44 8.95
CA LYS A 121 13.03 5.72 10.39
C LYS A 121 12.99 7.22 10.68
N LEU A 122 13.91 7.99 10.09
CA LEU A 122 13.96 9.44 10.27
C LEU A 122 12.73 10.12 9.68
N HIS A 123 12.26 9.66 8.52
CA HIS A 123 11.08 10.19 7.87
C HIS A 123 9.83 10.01 8.73
N LEU A 124 9.60 8.79 9.23
CA LEU A 124 8.49 8.52 10.13
C LEU A 124 8.60 9.32 11.43
N LYS A 125 9.79 9.37 12.04
CA LYS A 125 10.01 10.14 13.29
C LYS A 125 9.73 11.63 13.13
N LYS A 126 10.00 12.22 11.96
CA LYS A 126 9.60 13.61 11.68
C LYS A 126 8.09 13.78 11.75
N GLY A 127 7.32 12.81 11.28
CA GLY A 127 5.85 12.83 11.30
C GLY A 127 5.22 12.51 12.66
N ILE A 128 5.77 11.56 13.41
CA ILE A 128 5.16 11.07 14.68
C ILE A 128 5.71 11.74 15.94
N GLY A 129 6.71 12.61 15.79
CA GLY A 129 7.36 13.35 16.88
C GLY A 129 8.10 12.44 17.87
N THR A 130 7.79 12.57 19.15
CA THR A 130 8.42 11.78 20.24
C THR A 130 7.81 10.41 20.46
N THR A 131 6.79 10.04 19.68
CA THR A 131 6.13 8.74 19.80
C THR A 131 7.10 7.62 19.43
N GLU A 132 7.11 6.55 20.21
CA GLU A 132 7.90 5.36 19.91
C GLU A 132 7.30 4.63 18.70
N ILE A 133 8.15 4.17 17.77
CA ILE A 133 7.74 3.67 16.45
C ILE A 133 6.86 2.42 16.59
N TYR A 134 7.27 1.44 17.41
CA TYR A 134 6.50 0.22 17.59
C TYR A 134 5.11 0.51 18.16
N LYS A 135 5.03 1.36 19.18
CA LYS A 135 3.76 1.81 19.75
C LYS A 135 2.88 2.51 18.70
N PHE A 136 3.46 3.43 17.91
CA PHE A 136 2.73 4.11 16.84
C PHE A 136 2.13 3.12 15.84
N LEU A 137 2.94 2.15 15.37
CA LEU A 137 2.49 1.12 14.44
C LEU A 137 1.39 0.24 15.05
N ALA A 138 1.55 -0.18 16.30
CA ALA A 138 0.54 -0.98 16.99
C ALA A 138 -0.80 -0.23 17.12
N ASP A 139 -0.75 1.06 17.51
CA ASP A 139 -1.94 1.91 17.63
C ASP A 139 -2.58 2.16 16.25
N LEU A 140 -1.77 2.32 15.20
CA LEU A 140 -2.22 2.52 13.82
C LEU A 140 -2.94 1.28 13.27
N LEU A 141 -2.28 0.12 13.36
CA LEU A 141 -2.78 -1.14 12.82
C LEU A 141 -3.93 -1.73 13.66
N SER A 142 -4.17 -1.22 14.86
CA SER A 142 -5.39 -1.51 15.65
C SER A 142 -6.68 -1.10 14.94
N LYS A 143 -6.59 -0.16 13.99
CA LYS A 143 -7.69 0.35 13.17
C LYS A 143 -7.80 -0.44 11.86
N LEU A 144 -8.99 -0.44 11.26
CA LEU A 144 -9.17 -1.00 9.91
C LEU A 144 -8.34 -0.21 8.89
N PRO A 145 -7.68 -0.88 7.92
CA PRO A 145 -6.97 -0.19 6.86
C PRO A 145 -7.95 0.45 5.88
N VAL A 146 -7.42 1.35 5.07
CA VAL A 146 -7.99 1.68 3.76
C VAL A 146 -7.49 0.63 2.77
N VAL A 147 -8.37 0.03 1.97
CA VAL A 147 -7.92 -0.80 0.84
C VAL A 147 -7.81 0.10 -0.38
N THR A 148 -6.60 0.23 -0.91
CA THR A 148 -6.32 1.04 -2.10
C THR A 148 -6.03 0.13 -3.26
N ILE A 149 -6.82 0.29 -4.31
CA ILE A 149 -6.68 -0.45 -5.56
C ILE A 149 -6.14 0.54 -6.58
N ILE A 150 -5.02 0.21 -7.19
CA ILE A 150 -4.41 1.04 -8.23
C ILE A 150 -4.59 0.34 -9.56
N ILE A 151 -5.26 1.04 -10.47
CA ILE A 151 -5.54 0.61 -11.84
C ILE A 151 -4.96 1.65 -12.80
N GLU A 152 -4.37 1.20 -13.90
CA GLU A 152 -3.74 2.03 -14.91
C GLU A 152 -4.76 2.81 -15.75
N LYS A 153 -6.03 2.40 -15.68
CA LYS A 153 -7.12 3.00 -16.44
C LYS A 153 -8.45 2.88 -15.70
N HIS A 154 -9.24 3.95 -15.74
CA HIS A 154 -10.62 3.96 -15.27
C HIS A 154 -11.47 2.90 -15.99
N THR A 155 -12.25 2.13 -15.22
CA THR A 155 -13.18 1.12 -15.75
C THR A 155 -14.59 1.37 -15.21
N GLU A 156 -15.63 0.81 -15.84
CA GLU A 156 -17.01 0.89 -15.33
C GLU A 156 -17.29 -0.15 -14.21
N GLN A 157 -16.35 -1.06 -13.94
CA GLN A 157 -16.54 -2.16 -12.99
C GLN A 157 -16.29 -1.74 -11.53
N LEU A 158 -15.66 -0.58 -11.30
CA LEU A 158 -15.31 0.01 -10.00
C LEU A 158 -15.62 1.51 -10.02
#